data_AF-A0A9P8II91-F1
#
_entry.id   AF-A0A9P8II91-F1
#
_cell.length_a   1.000
_cell.length_b   1.000
_cell.length_c   1.000
_cell.angle_alpha   90.00
_cell.angle_beta   90.00
_cell.angle_gamma   90.00
#
_symmetry.space_group_name_H-M   'P 1'
#
loop_
_entity.id
_entity.type
_entity.pdbx_description
1 polymer ?
#
loop_
_entity_poly.entity_id
_entity_poly.type
_entity_poly.pdbx_seq_one_letter_code
_entity_poly.pdbx_strand_id
1 'polypeptide(L)'
;MAFNNRGDSELGHHLRVSAIRIAQTLRLAKDDGEREKGHLSLEAERRLWWTLVICEWLNLTHESPVIDESDFSIPLPSVSHREAQDTLVDPAHYHIFMARTSQVIYKFRISLKYGVKSLKNAIDIVKTADEGLASIIDSLPSHLQPESDAVTDAEIQDLESTQPWIKWQRYDLTLVLLHLRMHINRVLQKQWLSSPEEYHWARTVSVTSAMSLIWINRSWDQPASTRKQW
;
A
#
# COMPACT_ATOMS: atom_id res chain seq x y z
N MET A 1 14.42 13.34 -16.88
CA MET A 1 14.78 11.91 -16.86
C MET A 1 15.36 11.59 -15.50
N ALA A 2 14.67 10.80 -14.68
CA ALA A 2 15.26 10.18 -13.49
C ALA A 2 14.96 8.69 -13.59
N PHE A 3 16.02 7.94 -13.89
CA PHE A 3 16.01 6.49 -13.77
C PHE A 3 15.79 6.18 -12.29
N ASN A 4 14.60 5.72 -11.89
CA ASN A 4 14.52 5.01 -10.61
C ASN A 4 15.38 3.77 -10.77
N ASN A 5 16.38 3.64 -9.90
CA ASN A 5 17.39 2.60 -9.79
C ASN A 5 16.80 1.18 -9.79
N ARG A 6 16.26 0.73 -10.92
CA ARG A 6 16.02 -0.69 -11.21
C ARG A 6 17.24 -1.38 -11.82
N GLY A 7 18.39 -0.68 -11.88
CA GLY A 7 19.66 -1.23 -12.33
C GLY A 7 20.52 -1.81 -11.21
N ASP A 8 20.37 -1.31 -9.98
CA ASP A 8 21.18 -1.71 -8.82
C ASP A 8 20.29 -1.87 -7.58
N SER A 9 19.81 -3.10 -7.38
CA SER A 9 18.98 -3.48 -6.23
C SER A 9 19.72 -3.34 -4.90
N GLU A 10 21.03 -3.56 -4.90
CA GLU A 10 21.90 -3.45 -3.71
C GLU A 10 22.00 -1.99 -3.27
N LEU A 11 22.25 -1.07 -4.22
CA LEU A 11 22.25 0.37 -3.93
C LEU A 11 20.90 0.84 -3.39
N GLY A 12 19.79 0.40 -4.01
CA GLY A 12 18.45 0.72 -3.52
C GLY A 12 18.20 0.24 -2.09
N HIS A 13 18.62 -0.99 -1.76
CA HIS A 13 18.54 -1.54 -0.42
C HIS A 13 19.40 -0.74 0.57
N HIS A 14 20.67 -0.48 0.25
CA HIS A 14 21.58 0.29 1.10
C HIS A 14 21.09 1.70 1.40
N LEU A 15 20.57 2.41 0.39
CA LEU A 15 20.01 3.75 0.58
C LEU A 15 18.80 3.72 1.52
N ARG A 16 17.92 2.71 1.38
CA ARG A 16 16.75 2.58 2.26
C ARG A 16 17.15 2.28 3.70
N VAL A 17 18.05 1.31 3.92
CA VAL A 17 18.55 0.98 5.27
C VAL A 17 19.24 2.19 5.91
N SER A 18 19.99 2.96 5.13
CA SER A 18 20.62 4.21 5.61
C SER A 18 19.57 5.25 6.01
N ALA A 19 18.53 5.44 5.19
CA ALA A 19 17.44 6.36 5.50
C ALA A 19 16.68 5.96 6.78
N ILE A 20 16.43 4.66 6.98
CA ILE A 20 15.79 4.14 8.20
C ILE A 20 16.66 4.43 9.43
N ARG A 21 17.96 4.17 9.36
CA ARG A 21 18.90 4.44 10.47
C ARG A 21 18.96 5.93 10.81
N ILE A 22 18.97 6.81 9.80
CA ILE A 22 18.93 8.26 10.00
C ILE A 22 17.63 8.65 10.71
N ALA A 23 16.47 8.16 10.23
CA ALA A 23 15.18 8.43 10.83
C ALA A 23 15.07 7.94 12.29
N GLN A 24 15.64 6.78 12.61
CA GLN A 24 15.73 6.26 13.97
C GLN A 24 16.64 7.13 14.86
N THR A 25 17.77 7.59 14.32
CA THR A 25 18.69 8.52 15.03
C THR A 25 17.99 9.84 15.36
N LEU A 26 17.15 10.32 14.45
CA LEU A 26 16.30 11.50 14.64
C LEU A 26 15.05 11.23 15.49
N ARG A 27 14.91 10.02 16.06
CA ARG A 27 13.76 9.58 16.89
C ARG A 27 12.39 9.73 16.22
N LEU A 28 12.33 9.68 14.88
CA LEU A 28 11.07 9.77 14.14
C LEU A 28 10.10 8.61 14.44
N ALA A 29 10.62 7.49 14.95
CA ALA A 29 9.88 6.27 15.29
C ALA A 29 9.18 6.30 16.66
N LYS A 30 9.38 7.34 17.49
CA LYS A 30 8.78 7.43 18.84
C LYS A 30 8.04 8.74 19.04
N ASP A 31 6.80 8.69 19.51
CA ASP A 31 6.00 9.88 19.83
C ASP A 31 5.99 10.12 21.35
N ASP A 32 7.17 10.33 21.94
CA ASP A 32 7.38 10.31 23.40
C ASP A 32 7.44 11.69 24.07
N GLY A 33 7.02 12.78 23.41
CA GLY A 33 6.95 14.14 23.99
C GLY A 33 8.29 14.80 24.32
N GLU A 34 9.35 14.01 24.49
CA GLU A 34 10.74 14.38 24.77
C GLU A 34 11.52 14.79 23.49
N ARG A 35 10.79 15.25 22.46
CA ARG A 35 11.40 15.63 21.18
C ARG A 35 11.95 17.05 21.28
N GLU A 36 13.25 17.21 21.03
CA GLU A 36 13.85 18.52 20.75
C GLU A 36 13.12 19.17 19.58
N LYS A 37 13.03 20.52 19.55
CA LYS A 37 12.31 21.29 18.52
C LYS A 37 12.64 20.78 17.11
N GLY A 38 11.73 20.00 16.53
CA GLY A 38 11.90 19.42 15.21
C GLY A 38 12.00 20.48 14.12
N HIS A 39 12.78 20.21 13.08
CA HIS A 39 12.86 21.05 11.88
C HIS A 39 11.61 20.94 10.99
N LEU A 40 10.75 19.96 11.25
CA LEU A 40 9.51 19.67 10.53
C LEU A 40 8.31 19.72 11.47
N SER A 41 7.11 19.83 10.91
CA SER A 41 5.89 19.61 11.69
C SER A 41 5.77 18.15 12.10
N LEU A 42 5.10 17.88 13.23
CA LEU A 42 4.85 16.52 13.72
C LEU A 42 4.19 15.64 12.65
N GLU A 43 3.25 16.20 11.89
CA GLU A 43 2.57 15.49 10.81
C GLU A 43 3.52 15.17 9.64
N ALA A 44 4.44 16.08 9.29
CA ALA A 44 5.44 15.81 8.26
C ALA A 44 6.42 14.71 8.69
N GLU A 45 6.82 14.68 9.96
CA GLU A 45 7.64 13.61 10.51
C GLU A 45 6.93 12.26 10.51
N ARG A 46 5.65 12.23 10.91
CA ARG A 46 4.80 11.02 10.85
C ARG A 46 4.70 10.48 9.43
N ARG A 47 4.40 11.35 8.47
CA ARG A 47 4.34 10.99 7.05
C ARG A 47 5.68 10.48 6.54
N LEU A 48 6.79 11.11 6.93
CA LEU A 48 8.13 10.66 6.56
C LEU A 48 8.45 9.27 7.11
N TRP A 49 8.18 9.02 8.40
CA TRP A 49 8.38 7.71 9.01
C TRP A 49 7.54 6.64 8.30
N TRP A 50 6.25 6.89 8.14
CA TRP A 50 5.36 5.95 7.46
C TRP A 50 5.73 5.72 6.00
N THR A 51 6.27 6.72 5.27
CA THR A 51 6.82 6.49 3.92
C THR A 51 7.96 5.47 3.95
N LEU A 52 8.88 5.56 4.92
CA LEU A 52 9.96 4.58 5.05
C LEU A 52 9.42 3.18 5.37
N VAL A 53 8.44 3.09 6.27
CA VAL A 53 7.74 1.85 6.61
C VAL A 53 7.06 1.25 5.37
N ILE A 54 6.31 2.05 4.61
CA ILE A 54 5.63 1.63 3.38
C ILE A 54 6.65 1.09 2.37
N CYS A 55 7.72 1.84 2.11
CA CYS A 55 8.77 1.45 1.17
C CYS A 55 9.47 0.15 1.57
N GLU A 56 9.59 -0.11 2.87
CA GLU A 56 10.22 -1.33 3.38
C GLU A 56 9.26 -2.52 3.39
N TRP A 57 8.06 -2.35 3.90
CA TRP A 57 7.10 -3.44 4.07
C TRP A 57 6.43 -3.87 2.77
N LEU A 58 6.22 -2.94 1.83
CA LEU A 58 5.74 -3.25 0.48
C LEU A 58 6.85 -3.68 -0.48
N ASN A 59 8.11 -3.70 -0.03
CA ASN A 59 9.17 -4.36 -0.80
C ASN A 59 9.01 -5.87 -0.67
N LEU A 60 8.39 -6.51 -1.68
CA LEU A 60 8.08 -7.94 -1.71
C LEU A 60 9.30 -8.84 -1.97
N THR A 61 10.50 -8.45 -1.52
CA THR A 61 11.70 -9.28 -1.58
C THR A 61 11.60 -10.46 -0.60
N HIS A 62 12.42 -11.49 -0.81
CA HIS A 62 12.50 -12.65 0.07
C HIS A 62 13.16 -12.36 1.43
N GLU A 63 13.73 -11.17 1.60
CA GLU A 63 14.42 -10.74 2.81
C GLU A 63 13.44 -10.45 3.94
N SER A 64 13.88 -10.63 5.18
CA SER A 64 13.13 -10.13 6.34
C SER A 64 13.10 -8.61 6.30
N PRO A 65 11.95 -7.97 6.60
CA PRO A 65 11.91 -6.54 6.84
C PRO A 65 12.90 -6.13 7.93
N VAL A 66 13.54 -4.97 7.74
CA VAL A 66 14.46 -4.39 8.73
C VAL A 66 13.72 -3.75 9.90
N ILE A 67 12.50 -3.25 9.66
CA ILE A 67 11.63 -2.65 10.67
C ILE A 67 10.61 -3.69 11.13
N ASP A 68 10.58 -3.98 12.43
CA ASP A 68 9.50 -4.73 13.07
C ASP A 68 8.36 -3.79 13.52
N GLU A 69 7.12 -4.27 13.52
CA GLU A 69 5.96 -3.49 13.99
C GLU A 69 6.11 -3.07 15.47
N SER A 70 6.86 -3.83 16.28
CA SER A 70 7.14 -3.50 17.69
C SER A 70 8.24 -2.46 17.89
N ASP A 71 8.99 -2.09 16.84
CA ASP A 71 10.11 -1.13 16.95
C ASP A 71 9.66 0.33 17.08
N PHE A 72 8.39 0.63 16.79
CA PHE A 72 7.89 2.00 16.74
C PHE A 72 6.43 2.12 17.22
N SER A 73 6.06 3.33 17.65
CA SER A 73 4.73 3.61 18.21
C SER A 73 4.08 4.86 17.61
N ILE A 74 4.34 5.08 16.32
CA ILE A 74 3.87 6.27 15.60
C ILE A 74 2.45 6.06 15.08
N PRO A 75 1.49 6.94 15.40
CA PRO A 75 0.14 6.84 14.86
C PRO A 75 0.13 7.07 13.34
N LEU A 76 -0.91 6.59 12.67
CA LEU A 76 -1.12 6.90 11.25
C LEU A 76 -1.22 8.42 11.03
N PRO A 77 -0.83 8.91 9.84
CA PRO A 77 -1.00 10.31 9.48
C PRO A 77 -2.45 10.78 9.66
N SER A 78 -2.60 12.06 9.99
CA SER A 78 -3.91 12.68 10.15
C SER A 78 -4.37 13.36 8.87
N VAL A 79 -5.69 13.30 8.64
CA VAL A 79 -6.35 14.10 7.62
C VAL A 79 -6.53 15.51 8.16
N SER A 80 -6.25 16.52 7.34
CA SER A 80 -6.33 17.93 7.73
C SER A 80 -7.78 18.29 7.99
N HIS A 81 -8.18 18.51 9.24
CA HIS A 81 -9.50 19.06 9.55
C HIS A 81 -9.55 20.55 9.17
N ARG A 82 -9.66 20.87 7.88
CA ARG A 82 -10.21 22.17 7.48
C ARG A 82 -11.70 22.14 7.76
N GLU A 83 -12.19 23.23 8.34
CA GLU A 83 -13.51 23.38 8.95
C GLU A 83 -14.65 22.88 8.06
N ALA A 84 -15.63 22.27 8.71
CA ALA A 84 -16.70 21.46 8.14
C ALA A 84 -17.58 22.21 7.13
N GLN A 85 -17.28 22.11 5.83
CA GLN A 85 -18.30 22.37 4.81
C GLN A 85 -18.08 21.78 3.41
N ASP A 86 -16.91 21.22 3.07
CA ASP A 86 -16.71 20.54 1.79
C ASP A 86 -16.34 19.08 2.00
N THR A 87 -16.81 18.22 1.10
CA THR A 87 -16.36 16.84 0.90
C THR A 87 -14.83 16.82 0.92
N LEU A 88 -14.25 16.47 2.07
CA LEU A 88 -12.86 16.78 2.37
C LEU A 88 -11.93 15.85 1.59
N VAL A 89 -11.59 16.24 0.37
CA VAL A 89 -10.58 15.54 -0.45
C VAL A 89 -9.20 15.93 0.08
N ASP A 90 -8.56 15.03 0.82
CA ASP A 90 -7.20 15.21 1.36
C ASP A 90 -6.24 14.17 0.77
N PRO A 91 -5.08 14.59 0.20
CA PRO A 91 -4.02 13.68 -0.25
C PRO A 91 -3.53 12.68 0.83
N ALA A 92 -3.73 12.99 2.11
CA ALA A 92 -3.39 12.12 3.24
C ALA A 92 -4.12 10.77 3.19
N HIS A 93 -5.32 10.69 2.58
CA HIS A 93 -6.06 9.44 2.44
C HIS A 93 -5.24 8.37 1.71
N TYR A 94 -4.54 8.75 0.63
CA TYR A 94 -3.64 7.85 -0.08
C TYR A 94 -2.53 7.32 0.82
N HIS A 95 -1.91 8.18 1.63
CA HIS A 95 -0.81 7.80 2.50
C HIS A 95 -1.28 6.86 3.63
N ILE A 96 -2.43 7.18 4.24
CA ILE A 96 -3.08 6.33 5.26
C ILE A 96 -3.41 4.96 4.66
N PHE A 97 -3.96 4.93 3.45
CA PHE A 97 -4.21 3.68 2.75
C PHE A 97 -2.93 2.87 2.58
N MET A 98 -1.88 3.47 2.02
CA MET A 98 -0.61 2.77 1.75
C MET A 98 0.02 2.24 3.03
N ALA A 99 -0.05 3.01 4.13
CA ALA A 99 0.40 2.59 5.45
C ALA A 99 -0.39 1.37 5.96
N ARG A 100 -1.73 1.41 5.92
CA ARG A 100 -2.59 0.28 6.33
C ARG A 100 -2.35 -0.96 5.49
N THR A 101 -2.25 -0.79 4.17
CA THR A 101 -1.93 -1.88 3.25
C THR A 101 -0.57 -2.49 3.56
N SER A 102 0.44 -1.66 3.86
CA SER A 102 1.77 -2.14 4.25
C SER A 102 1.74 -2.95 5.55
N GLN A 103 0.90 -2.59 6.52
CA GLN A 103 0.69 -3.37 7.74
C GLN A 103 0.12 -4.76 7.45
N VAL A 104 -0.88 -4.86 6.58
CA VAL A 104 -1.47 -6.15 6.18
C VAL A 104 -0.41 -7.04 5.53
N ILE A 105 0.39 -6.49 4.62
CA ILE A 105 1.46 -7.22 3.93
C ILE A 105 2.57 -7.63 4.88
N TYR A 106 2.97 -6.76 5.81
CA TYR A 106 3.93 -7.09 6.85
C TYR A 106 3.46 -8.31 7.67
N LYS A 107 2.24 -8.24 8.22
CA LYS A 107 1.64 -9.32 9.03
C LYS A 107 1.51 -10.61 8.25
N PHE A 108 1.06 -10.52 7.01
CA PHE A 108 0.99 -11.65 6.08
C PHE A 108 2.36 -12.32 5.90
N ARG A 109 3.41 -11.54 5.57
CA ARG A 109 4.77 -12.06 5.33
C ARG A 109 5.37 -12.71 6.56
N ILE A 110 5.27 -12.06 7.72
CA ILE A 110 5.78 -12.60 8.99
C ILE A 110 5.03 -13.89 9.38
N SER A 111 3.70 -13.89 9.25
CA SER A 111 2.88 -15.08 9.53
C SER A 111 3.19 -16.23 8.58
N LEU A 112 3.44 -15.95 7.30
CA LEU A 112 3.87 -16.97 6.35
C LEU A 112 5.25 -17.54 6.67
N LYS A 113 6.20 -16.67 7.00
CA LYS A 113 7.58 -17.07 7.27
C LYS A 113 7.73 -17.91 8.54
N TYR A 114 7.00 -17.56 9.59
CA TYR A 114 7.19 -18.18 10.92
C TYR A 114 5.96 -18.97 11.43
N GLY A 115 4.78 -18.77 10.85
CA GLY A 115 3.51 -19.31 11.34
C GLY A 115 2.98 -20.53 10.58
N VAL A 116 3.52 -20.85 9.40
CA VAL A 116 3.01 -21.98 8.59
C VAL A 116 3.52 -23.31 9.15
N LYS A 117 2.64 -24.00 9.88
CA LYS A 117 2.86 -25.37 10.40
C LYS A 117 2.05 -26.42 9.67
N SER A 118 1.01 -26.00 8.94
CA SER A 118 0.11 -26.86 8.19
C SER A 118 -0.49 -26.10 7.00
N LEU A 119 -1.05 -26.84 6.03
CA LEU A 119 -1.79 -26.23 4.92
C LEU A 119 -2.97 -25.39 5.42
N LYS A 120 -3.69 -25.85 6.46
CA LYS A 120 -4.78 -25.09 7.07
C LYS A 120 -4.31 -23.72 7.54
N ASN A 121 -3.15 -23.63 8.21
CA ASN A 121 -2.61 -22.34 8.66
C ASN A 121 -2.26 -21.43 7.47
N ALA A 122 -1.71 -21.98 6.39
CA ALA A 122 -1.43 -21.18 5.19
C ALA A 122 -2.72 -20.61 4.56
N ILE A 123 -3.80 -21.40 4.51
CA ILE A 123 -5.10 -20.96 4.02
C ILE A 123 -5.65 -19.83 4.92
N ASP A 124 -5.62 -20.01 6.24
CA ASP A 124 -6.13 -19.01 7.18
C ASP A 124 -5.35 -17.69 7.05
N ILE A 125 -4.01 -17.75 6.95
CA ILE A 125 -3.15 -16.57 6.73
C ILE A 125 -3.53 -15.84 5.43
N VAL A 126 -3.74 -16.58 4.34
CA VAL A 126 -4.12 -16.00 3.04
C VAL A 126 -5.48 -15.31 3.13
N LYS A 127 -6.48 -15.95 3.73
CA LYS A 127 -7.82 -15.37 3.91
C LYS A 127 -7.79 -14.12 4.77
N THR A 128 -7.14 -14.17 5.93
CA THR A 128 -7.03 -13.01 6.82
C THR A 128 -6.36 -11.82 6.14
N ALA A 129 -5.33 -12.05 5.33
CA ALA A 129 -4.68 -10.98 4.59
C ALA A 129 -5.57 -10.41 3.46
N ASP A 130 -6.26 -11.27 2.71
CA ASP A 130 -7.16 -10.86 1.63
C ASP A 130 -8.38 -10.07 2.16
N GLU A 131 -8.98 -10.54 3.26
CA GLU A 131 -10.04 -9.86 4.01
C GLU A 131 -9.56 -8.53 4.57
N GLY A 132 -8.32 -8.48 5.09
CA GLY A 132 -7.69 -7.24 5.55
C GLY A 132 -7.55 -6.20 4.43
N LEU A 133 -7.18 -6.62 3.21
CA LEU A 133 -7.17 -5.73 2.06
C LEU A 133 -8.57 -5.29 1.63
N ALA A 134 -9.56 -6.19 1.68
CA ALA A 134 -10.95 -5.85 1.39
C ALA A 134 -11.50 -4.80 2.36
N SER A 135 -11.28 -4.97 3.65
CA SER A 135 -11.72 -4.01 4.67
C SER A 135 -11.08 -2.62 4.49
N ILE A 136 -9.83 -2.54 4.01
CA ILE A 136 -9.20 -1.26 3.71
C ILE A 136 -9.91 -0.57 2.53
N ILE A 137 -10.28 -1.31 1.47
CA ILE A 137 -11.02 -0.78 0.32
C ILE A 137 -12.36 -0.22 0.78
N ASP A 138 -13.10 -0.96 1.59
CA ASP A 138 -14.41 -0.53 2.11
C ASP A 138 -14.32 0.75 2.96
N SER A 139 -13.13 1.04 3.51
CA SER A 139 -12.86 2.24 4.31
C SER A 139 -12.40 3.46 3.48
N LEU A 140 -12.19 3.30 2.17
CA LEU A 140 -11.76 4.39 1.30
C LEU A 140 -12.91 5.40 1.04
N PRO A 141 -12.59 6.71 0.96
CA PRO A 141 -13.53 7.69 0.43
C PRO A 141 -14.00 7.31 -0.96
N SER A 142 -15.26 7.65 -1.30
CA SER A 142 -15.88 7.31 -2.60
C SER A 142 -15.02 7.70 -3.81
N HIS A 143 -14.44 8.91 -3.80
CA HIS A 143 -13.58 9.38 -4.89
C HIS A 143 -12.27 8.59 -5.08
N LEU A 144 -11.89 7.72 -4.13
CA LEU A 144 -10.74 6.82 -4.22
C LEU A 144 -11.13 5.35 -4.35
N GLN A 145 -12.43 5.02 -4.34
CA GLN A 145 -12.86 3.63 -4.50
C GLN A 145 -12.59 3.14 -5.93
N PRO A 146 -12.08 1.90 -6.11
CA PRO A 146 -11.79 1.35 -7.44
C PRO A 146 -13.00 1.25 -8.36
N GLU A 147 -14.19 1.01 -7.80
CA GLU A 147 -15.45 0.83 -8.53
C GLU A 147 -16.06 2.16 -9.00
N SER A 148 -15.57 3.28 -8.46
CA SER A 148 -16.07 4.60 -8.80
C SER A 148 -15.49 5.06 -10.13
N ASP A 149 -16.34 5.13 -11.16
CA ASP A 149 -15.97 5.52 -12.51
C ASP A 149 -16.43 6.95 -12.81
N ALA A 150 -15.47 7.82 -13.14
CA ALA A 150 -15.70 9.19 -13.58
C ALA A 150 -16.53 9.28 -14.88
N VAL A 151 -16.65 8.18 -15.65
CA VAL A 151 -17.54 8.12 -16.81
C VAL A 151 -19.02 8.09 -16.38
N THR A 152 -19.31 7.50 -15.22
CA THR A 152 -20.67 7.32 -14.70
C THR A 152 -21.02 8.29 -13.58
N ASP A 153 -20.01 8.90 -12.94
CA ASP A 153 -20.16 9.78 -11.79
C ASP A 153 -19.64 11.19 -12.12
N ALA A 154 -20.58 12.12 -12.31
CA ALA A 154 -20.30 13.50 -12.65
C ALA A 154 -19.58 14.26 -11.52
N GLU A 155 -19.78 13.87 -10.25
CA GLU A 155 -19.09 14.49 -9.11
C GLU A 155 -17.61 14.12 -9.12
N ILE A 156 -17.29 12.86 -9.43
CA ILE A 156 -15.90 12.40 -9.57
C ILE A 156 -15.26 13.03 -10.80
N GLN A 157 -16.00 13.18 -11.90
CA GLN A 157 -15.49 13.85 -13.10
C GLN A 157 -15.11 15.32 -12.81
N ASP A 158 -15.95 16.04 -12.08
CA ASP A 158 -15.69 17.43 -11.67
C ASP A 158 -14.48 17.51 -10.72
N LEU A 159 -14.42 16.61 -9.73
CA LEU A 159 -13.28 16.49 -8.81
C LEU A 159 -11.97 16.21 -9.54
N GLU A 160 -11.95 15.25 -10.48
CA GLU A 160 -10.75 14.92 -11.26
C GLU A 160 -10.34 16.08 -12.19
N SER A 161 -11.29 16.89 -12.66
CA SER A 161 -11.00 18.07 -13.47
C SER A 161 -10.34 19.19 -12.65
N THR A 162 -10.81 19.38 -11.41
CA THR A 162 -10.31 20.42 -10.49
C THR A 162 -9.03 19.97 -9.80
N GLN A 163 -8.90 18.67 -9.49
CA GLN A 163 -7.82 18.06 -8.75
C GLN A 163 -7.31 16.81 -9.47
N PRO A 164 -6.48 16.98 -10.52
CA PRO A 164 -6.02 15.86 -11.35
C PRO A 164 -5.34 14.74 -10.58
N TRP A 165 -4.69 15.06 -9.44
CA TRP A 165 -4.02 14.10 -8.54
C TRP A 165 -4.95 13.01 -7.99
N ILE A 166 -6.27 13.25 -7.88
CA ILE A 166 -7.27 12.26 -7.44
C ILE A 166 -7.30 11.07 -8.38
N LYS A 167 -7.36 11.36 -9.69
CA LYS A 167 -7.33 10.35 -10.74
C LYS A 167 -6.08 9.48 -10.58
N TRP A 168 -4.89 10.07 -10.43
CA TRP A 168 -3.66 9.29 -10.23
C TRP A 168 -3.70 8.40 -8.99
N GLN A 169 -4.14 8.94 -7.85
CA GLN A 169 -4.22 8.19 -6.61
C GLN A 169 -5.16 7.00 -6.73
N ARG A 170 -6.39 7.20 -7.24
CA ARG A 170 -7.36 6.11 -7.42
C ARG A 170 -6.80 4.94 -8.25
N TYR A 171 -6.11 5.24 -9.33
CA TYR A 171 -5.50 4.20 -10.17
C TYR A 171 -4.29 3.54 -9.51
N ASP A 172 -3.39 4.30 -8.89
CA ASP A 172 -2.23 3.74 -8.20
C ASP A 172 -2.66 2.84 -7.05
N LEU A 173 -3.66 3.24 -6.27
CA LEU A 173 -4.28 2.44 -5.21
C LEU A 173 -4.84 1.12 -5.77
N THR A 174 -5.59 1.21 -6.86
CA THR A 174 -6.17 0.03 -7.53
C THR A 174 -5.08 -0.91 -8.03
N LEU A 175 -4.01 -0.40 -8.64
CA LEU A 175 -2.87 -1.21 -9.10
C LEU A 175 -2.17 -1.91 -7.93
N VAL A 176 -1.92 -1.19 -6.84
CA VAL A 176 -1.32 -1.76 -5.63
C VAL A 176 -2.21 -2.88 -5.06
N LEU A 177 -3.52 -2.64 -4.94
CA LEU A 177 -4.47 -3.64 -4.43
C LEU A 177 -4.50 -4.91 -5.26
N LEU A 178 -4.66 -4.79 -6.57
CA LEU A 178 -4.71 -5.94 -7.47
C LEU A 178 -3.39 -6.71 -7.45
N HIS A 179 -2.25 -6.00 -7.40
CA HIS A 179 -0.94 -6.62 -7.29
C HIS A 179 -0.79 -7.43 -5.99
N LEU A 180 -1.20 -6.85 -4.87
CA LEU A 180 -1.09 -7.47 -3.56
C LEU A 180 -2.07 -8.63 -3.38
N ARG A 181 -3.33 -8.50 -3.82
CA ARG A 181 -4.31 -9.59 -3.83
C ARG A 181 -3.83 -10.77 -4.67
N MET A 182 -3.28 -10.49 -5.85
CA MET A 182 -2.65 -11.52 -6.68
C MET A 182 -1.48 -12.19 -5.94
N HIS A 183 -0.60 -11.41 -5.31
CA HIS A 183 0.56 -11.93 -4.58
C HIS A 183 0.16 -12.81 -3.39
N ILE A 184 -0.81 -12.37 -2.60
CA ILE A 184 -1.33 -13.10 -1.43
C ILE A 184 -1.94 -14.43 -1.85
N ASN A 185 -2.88 -14.40 -2.79
CA ASN A 185 -3.62 -15.60 -3.17
C ASN A 185 -2.72 -16.61 -3.90
N ARG A 186 -1.71 -16.14 -4.65
CA ARG A 186 -0.73 -17.01 -5.34
C ARG A 186 0.08 -17.92 -4.42
N VAL A 187 0.12 -17.68 -3.11
CA VAL A 187 0.69 -18.64 -2.15
C VAL A 187 0.05 -20.02 -2.28
N LEU A 188 -1.25 -20.09 -2.59
CA LEU A 188 -1.99 -21.35 -2.76
C LEU A 188 -1.91 -21.92 -4.17
N GLN A 189 -0.95 -21.47 -4.99
CA GLN A 189 -0.86 -21.87 -6.40
C GLN A 189 -0.70 -23.37 -6.59
N LYS A 190 0.10 -24.02 -5.75
CA LYS A 190 0.28 -25.48 -5.84
C LYS A 190 -1.05 -26.20 -5.55
N GLN A 191 -1.81 -25.71 -4.59
CA GLN A 191 -3.06 -26.32 -4.14
C GLN A 191 -4.16 -26.21 -5.18
N TRP A 192 -4.37 -25.04 -5.80
CA TRP A 192 -5.39 -24.93 -6.85
C TRP A 192 -4.99 -25.59 -8.17
N LEU A 193 -3.70 -25.91 -8.37
CA LEU A 193 -3.26 -26.71 -9.52
C LEU A 193 -3.55 -28.20 -9.28
N SER A 194 -3.42 -28.67 -8.04
CA SER A 194 -3.73 -30.05 -7.66
C SER A 194 -5.22 -30.30 -7.43
N SER A 195 -5.93 -29.37 -6.80
CA SER A 195 -7.35 -29.45 -6.44
C SER A 195 -8.10 -28.16 -6.87
N PRO A 196 -8.40 -27.99 -8.17
CA PRO A 196 -8.95 -26.73 -8.68
C PRO A 196 -10.29 -26.30 -8.05
N GLU A 197 -11.17 -27.25 -7.73
CA GLU A 197 -12.51 -26.95 -7.19
C GLU A 197 -12.46 -26.41 -5.76
N GLU A 198 -11.64 -27.01 -4.90
CA GLU A 198 -11.51 -26.65 -3.48
C GLU A 198 -10.87 -25.26 -3.30
N TYR A 199 -9.92 -24.91 -4.17
CA TYR A 199 -9.16 -23.66 -4.09
C TYR A 199 -9.51 -22.66 -5.21
N HIS A 200 -10.69 -22.83 -5.84
CA HIS A 200 -11.10 -22.00 -6.97
C HIS A 200 -11.12 -20.50 -6.63
N TRP A 201 -11.52 -20.15 -5.40
CA TRP A 201 -11.61 -18.77 -4.91
C TRP A 201 -10.28 -18.02 -5.06
N ALA A 202 -9.19 -18.61 -4.58
CA ALA A 202 -7.87 -18.00 -4.61
C ALA A 202 -7.33 -17.91 -6.04
N ARG A 203 -7.62 -18.92 -6.87
CA ARG A 203 -7.30 -18.90 -8.31
C ARG A 203 -8.04 -17.77 -9.02
N THR A 204 -9.35 -17.64 -8.78
CA THR A 204 -10.20 -16.61 -9.38
C THR A 204 -9.68 -15.23 -9.02
N VAL A 205 -9.42 -14.95 -7.74
CA VAL A 205 -8.87 -13.64 -7.31
C VAL A 205 -7.55 -13.36 -8.00
N SER A 206 -6.65 -14.34 -8.07
CA SER A 206 -5.32 -14.16 -8.69
C SER A 206 -5.41 -13.89 -10.20
N VAL A 207 -6.21 -14.67 -10.92
CA VAL A 207 -6.36 -14.54 -12.38
C VAL A 207 -7.11 -13.25 -12.73
N THR A 208 -8.22 -12.95 -12.05
CA THR A 208 -8.97 -11.71 -12.26
C THR A 208 -8.12 -10.49 -11.94
N SER A 209 -7.36 -10.51 -10.84
CA SER A 209 -6.45 -9.41 -10.51
C SER A 209 -5.38 -9.20 -11.58
N ALA A 210 -4.79 -10.28 -12.10
CA ALA A 210 -3.81 -10.21 -13.19
C ALA A 210 -4.42 -9.65 -14.49
N MET A 211 -5.63 -10.08 -14.86
CA MET A 211 -6.34 -9.58 -16.03
C MET A 211 -6.65 -8.09 -15.89
N SER A 212 -7.16 -7.66 -14.73
CA SER A 212 -7.44 -6.25 -14.45
C SER A 212 -6.17 -5.39 -14.48
N LEU A 213 -5.05 -5.87 -13.94
CA LEU A 213 -3.76 -5.17 -14.03
C LEU A 213 -3.31 -4.96 -15.49
N ILE A 214 -3.48 -5.98 -16.34
CA ILE A 214 -3.15 -5.88 -17.76
C ILE A 214 -4.09 -4.90 -18.46
N TRP A 215 -5.40 -4.99 -18.17
CA TRP A 215 -6.39 -4.10 -18.75
C TRP A 215 -6.14 -2.65 -18.38
N ILE A 216 -5.95 -2.34 -17.08
CA ILE A 216 -5.65 -0.98 -16.62
C ILE A 216 -4.40 -0.46 -17.31
N ASN A 217 -3.30 -1.23 -17.35
CA ASN A 217 -2.07 -0.77 -18.00
C ASN A 217 -2.20 -0.54 -19.51
N ARG A 218 -3.16 -1.18 -20.19
CA ARG A 218 -3.41 -0.98 -21.63
C ARG A 218 -4.37 0.17 -21.91
N SER A 219 -5.38 0.33 -21.06
CA SER A 219 -6.47 1.28 -21.25
C SER A 219 -6.19 2.64 -20.59
N TRP A 220 -5.09 2.77 -19.85
CA TRP A 220 -4.73 4.01 -19.18
C TRP A 220 -4.28 5.09 -20.17
N ASP A 221 -4.98 6.21 -20.15
CA ASP A 221 -4.85 7.32 -21.10
C ASP A 221 -3.65 8.25 -20.82
N GLN A 222 -3.03 8.13 -19.64
CA GLN A 222 -1.92 9.01 -19.27
C GLN A 222 -0.57 8.28 -19.24
N PRO A 223 0.52 8.87 -19.79
CA PRO A 223 1.80 8.19 -19.90
C PRO A 223 2.38 7.83 -18.51
N ALA A 224 3.11 6.72 -18.42
CA ALA A 224 3.71 6.29 -17.14
C ALA A 224 4.70 7.32 -16.54
N SER A 225 5.22 8.23 -17.36
CA SER A 225 6.11 9.32 -16.94
C SER A 225 5.41 10.39 -16.10
N THR A 226 4.11 10.58 -16.25
CA THR A 226 3.32 11.54 -15.46
C THR A 226 2.82 10.96 -14.13
N ARG A 227 3.04 9.65 -13.87
CA ARG A 227 2.78 8.96 -12.59
C ARG A 227 3.76 9.33 -11.47
N LYS A 228 4.87 10.01 -11.75
CA LYS A 228 5.94 10.29 -10.77
C LYS A 228 5.97 11.78 -10.42
N GLN A 229 5.23 12.18 -9.40
CA GLN A 229 5.41 13.48 -8.74
C GLN A 229 6.13 13.36 -7.38
N TRP A 230 7.00 12.36 -7.26
CA TRP A 230 8.05 12.31 -6.26
C TRP A 230 9.34 11.82 -6.90
#